data_AF-X0VKB2-F1
#
_entry.id   AF-X0VKB2-F1
#
_cell.length_a   1.000
_cell.length_b   1.000
_cell.length_c   1.000
_cell.angle_alpha   90.00
_cell.angle_beta   90.00
_cell.angle_gamma   90.00
#
_symmetry.space_group_name_H-M   'P 1'
#
loop_
_entity.id
_entity.type
_entity.pdbx_description
1 polymer ?
#
loop_
_entity_poly.entity_id
_entity_poly.type
_entity_poly.pdbx_seq_one_letter_code
_entity_poly.pdbx_strand_id
1 'polypeptide(L)'
;QELFARLLPSLLETAFQLGYEVRVGEVYRSPQEARRLAALGKGIVNSNHCKKLAVDLFLSEDGAPAVDEHPKGVIAEYDRKVTWDLKDYEALGERWEKEHELCRWGGRFRNRDGVHFSLEHNGVA
;
A
#
# COMPACT_ATOMS: atom_id res chain seq x y z
N GLN A 1 -1.65 -17.18 3.39
CA GLN A 1 -1.21 -15.88 3.97
C GLN A 1 0.32 -15.80 3.99
N GLU A 2 1.00 -16.95 4.10
CA GLU A 2 2.46 -17.07 4.13
C GLU A 2 3.13 -16.58 2.85
N LEU A 3 2.55 -16.84 1.67
CA LEU A 3 3.12 -16.36 0.40
C LEU A 3 3.24 -14.83 0.40
N PHE A 4 2.15 -14.11 0.69
CA PHE A 4 2.17 -12.65 0.77
C PHE A 4 3.23 -12.16 1.78
N ALA A 5 3.30 -12.79 2.95
CA ALA A 5 4.31 -12.46 3.96
C ALA A 5 5.76 -12.72 3.51
N ARG A 6 6.00 -13.71 2.64
CA ARG A 6 7.33 -13.98 2.06
C ARG A 6 7.72 -12.94 1.01
N LEU A 7 6.75 -12.40 0.28
CA LEU A 7 6.99 -11.44 -0.80
C LEU A 7 7.06 -9.99 -0.29
N LEU A 8 6.36 -9.66 0.80
CA LEU A 8 6.31 -8.31 1.36
C LEU A 8 7.69 -7.71 1.66
N PRO A 9 8.69 -8.43 2.21
CA PRO A 9 10.04 -7.88 2.38
C PRO A 9 10.68 -7.42 1.07
N SER A 10 10.50 -8.16 -0.03
CA SER A 10 11.03 -7.81 -1.36
C SER A 10 10.39 -6.52 -1.90
N LEU A 11 9.08 -6.34 -1.65
CA LEU A 11 8.37 -5.11 -2.00
C LEU A 11 8.91 -3.90 -1.22
N LEU A 12 9.10 -4.03 0.09
CA LEU A 12 9.64 -2.96 0.93
C LEU A 12 11.08 -2.61 0.53
N GLU A 13 11.92 -3.62 0.33
CA GLU A 13 13.29 -3.46 -0.16
C GLU A 13 13.33 -2.74 -1.51
N THR A 14 12.43 -3.09 -2.43
CA THR A 14 12.33 -2.40 -3.73
C THR A 14 11.97 -0.93 -3.55
N ALA A 15 11.07 -0.58 -2.64
CA ALA A 15 10.72 0.82 -2.38
C ALA A 15 11.94 1.61 -1.86
N PHE A 16 12.71 1.04 -0.93
CA PHE A 16 13.95 1.65 -0.44
C PHE A 16 15.00 1.82 -1.55
N GLN A 17 15.16 0.81 -2.42
CA GLN A 17 16.07 0.88 -3.56
C GLN A 17 15.67 1.94 -4.60
N LEU A 18 14.38 2.28 -4.67
CA LEU A 18 13.85 3.36 -5.51
C LEU A 18 14.01 4.75 -4.86
N GLY A 19 14.56 4.83 -3.65
CA GLY A 19 14.80 6.09 -2.94
C GLY A 19 13.61 6.60 -2.13
N TYR A 20 12.62 5.73 -1.87
CA TYR A 20 11.47 6.06 -1.04
C TYR A 20 11.65 5.52 0.38
N GLU A 21 11.25 6.33 1.34
CA GLU A 21 10.82 5.83 2.64
C GLU A 21 9.39 5.32 2.58
N VAL A 22 9.06 4.37 3.46
CA VAL A 22 7.77 3.67 3.45
C VAL A 22 7.11 3.73 4.82
N ARG A 23 5.84 4.15 4.84
CA ARG A 23 4.93 3.96 5.97
C ARG A 23 3.95 2.86 5.63
N VAL A 24 3.95 1.78 6.42
CA VAL A 24 3.01 0.66 6.27
C VAL A 24 1.66 1.07 6.85
N GLY A 25 0.64 1.02 6.00
CA GLY A 25 -0.75 1.28 6.34
C GLY A 25 -1.49 0.03 6.81
N GLU A 26 -2.66 -0.20 6.22
CA GLU A 26 -3.52 -1.31 6.61
C GLU A 26 -3.07 -2.61 5.93
N VAL A 27 -2.75 -3.63 6.72
CA VAL A 27 -2.54 -5.01 6.21
C VAL A 27 -3.81 -5.83 6.41
N TYR A 28 -4.36 -5.82 7.62
CA TYR A 28 -5.60 -6.52 7.95
C TYR A 28 -6.76 -5.53 8.14
N ARG A 29 -7.82 -5.74 7.37
CA ARG A 29 -9.10 -5.02 7.49
C ARG A 29 -10.17 -5.95 8.04
N SER A 30 -10.88 -5.53 9.08
CA SER A 30 -11.97 -6.35 9.62
C SER A 30 -13.12 -6.48 8.59
N PRO A 31 -13.86 -7.61 8.57
CA PRO A 31 -15.04 -7.75 7.71
C PRO A 31 -16.12 -6.67 7.95
N GLN A 32 -16.24 -6.19 9.19
CA GLN A 32 -17.13 -5.08 9.55
C GLN A 32 -16.69 -3.80 8.84
N GLU A 33 -15.40 -3.50 8.86
CA GLU A 33 -14.85 -2.31 8.20
C GLU A 33 -14.94 -2.40 6.68
N ALA A 34 -14.66 -3.56 6.09
CA ALA A 34 -14.85 -3.77 4.65
C ALA A 34 -16.31 -3.54 4.22
N ARG A 35 -17.29 -4.01 5.00
CA ARG A 35 -18.71 -3.72 4.75
C ARG A 35 -19.03 -2.24 4.89
N ARG A 36 -18.47 -1.56 5.90
CA ARG A 36 -18.66 -0.12 6.12
C ARG A 36 -18.10 0.70 4.96
N LEU A 37 -16.87 0.42 4.52
CA LEU A 37 -16.24 1.12 3.39
C LEU A 37 -16.98 0.86 2.07
N ALA A 38 -17.44 -0.36 1.84
CA ALA A 38 -18.25 -0.69 0.66
C ALA A 38 -19.58 0.09 0.64
N ALA A 39 -20.26 0.22 1.79
CA ALA A 39 -21.47 1.02 1.90
C ALA A 39 -21.23 2.52 1.64
N LEU A 40 -20.00 2.99 1.88
CA LEU A 40 -19.56 4.36 1.58
C LEU A 40 -19.01 4.54 0.15
N GLY A 41 -18.97 3.48 -0.67
CA GLY A 41 -18.38 3.51 -2.01
C GLY A 41 -16.85 3.65 -2.01
N LYS A 42 -16.18 3.41 -0.87
CA LYS A 42 -14.73 3.55 -0.67
C LYS A 42 -13.99 2.21 -0.65
N GLY A 43 -14.62 1.15 -1.17
CA GLY A 43 -14.03 -0.18 -1.19
C GLY A 43 -15.04 -1.26 -1.57
N ILE A 44 -14.67 -2.52 -1.34
CA ILE A 44 -15.49 -3.69 -1.61
C ILE A 44 -15.62 -4.56 -0.36
N VAL A 45 -16.73 -5.29 -0.25
CA VAL A 45 -16.99 -6.20 0.87
C VAL A 45 -15.97 -7.34 0.90
N ASN A 46 -15.61 -7.86 -0.27
CA ASN A 46 -14.70 -8.99 -0.42
C ASN A 46 -13.24 -8.54 -0.57
N SER A 47 -12.77 -7.63 0.28
CA SER A 47 -11.40 -7.09 0.24
C SER A 47 -10.34 -8.14 0.59
N ASN A 48 -9.20 -8.09 -0.10
CA ASN A 48 -8.03 -8.93 0.19
C ASN A 48 -7.33 -8.59 1.53
N HIS A 49 -7.53 -7.38 2.07
CA HIS A 49 -7.08 -7.06 3.43
C HIS A 49 -7.78 -7.92 4.48
N CYS A 50 -9.04 -8.30 4.27
CA CYS A 50 -9.74 -9.23 5.18
C CYS A 50 -9.08 -10.61 5.23
N LYS A 51 -8.31 -10.94 4.20
CA LYS A 51 -7.60 -12.22 4.04
C LYS A 51 -6.12 -12.10 4.33
N LYS A 52 -5.61 -10.92 4.74
CA LYS A 52 -4.17 -10.62 4.90
C LYS A 52 -3.36 -10.93 3.63
N LEU A 53 -3.96 -10.60 2.47
CA LEU A 53 -3.34 -10.74 1.16
C LEU A 53 -3.05 -9.39 0.50
N ALA A 54 -3.17 -8.30 1.26
CA ALA A 54 -2.96 -6.95 0.77
C ALA A 54 -2.30 -6.07 1.83
N VAL A 55 -1.66 -5.01 1.37
CA VAL A 55 -1.06 -3.94 2.17
C VAL A 55 -1.26 -2.61 1.46
N ASP A 56 -1.51 -1.56 2.24
CA ASP A 56 -1.42 -0.20 1.74
C ASP A 56 -0.05 0.37 2.16
N LEU A 57 0.75 0.85 1.19
CA LEU A 57 2.07 1.46 1.42
C LEU A 57 2.02 2.94 1.06
N PHE A 58 2.43 3.80 2.01
CA PHE A 58 2.54 5.23 1.79
C PHE A 58 4.01 5.60 1.59
N LEU A 59 4.34 6.13 0.40
CA LEU A 59 5.70 6.50 0.05
C LEU A 59 5.99 7.95 0.44
N SER A 60 7.22 8.24 0.83
CA SER A 60 7.75 9.60 0.93
C SER A 60 9.17 9.62 0.37
N GLU A 61 9.54 10.70 -0.32
CA GLU A 61 10.92 10.87 -0.79
C GLU A 61 11.89 10.92 0.41
N ASP A 62 13.13 10.47 0.20
CA ASP A 62 14.15 10.67 1.22
C ASP A 62 14.38 12.17 1.49
N GLY A 63 14.46 12.55 2.77
CA GLY A 63 14.52 13.94 3.19
C GLY A 63 13.25 14.76 2.94
N ALA A 64 12.12 14.13 2.56
CA ALA A 64 10.84 14.84 2.40
C ALA A 64 10.54 15.66 3.65
N PRO A 65 10.07 16.93 3.48
CA PRO A 65 9.74 17.76 4.61
C PRO A 65 8.65 17.05 5.41
N ALA A 66 8.78 17.11 6.72
CA ALA A 66 7.70 16.64 7.54
C ALA A 66 6.52 17.63 7.48
N VAL A 67 5.33 17.13 7.83
CA VAL A 67 4.08 17.86 7.58
C VAL A 67 4.08 19.24 8.25
N ASP A 68 3.35 20.17 7.64
CA ASP A 68 3.41 21.61 7.89
C ASP A 68 3.25 22.01 9.38
N GLU A 69 2.65 21.13 10.20
CA GLU A 69 2.49 21.30 11.64
C GLU A 69 2.94 20.03 12.40
N HIS A 70 4.14 20.05 12.98
CA HIS A 70 4.54 18.98 13.90
C HIS A 70 3.92 19.24 15.27
N PRO A 71 3.18 18.28 15.85
CA PRO A 71 2.91 18.29 17.27
C PRO A 71 4.23 18.33 18.06
N LYS A 72 4.30 19.15 19.12
CA LYS A 72 5.48 19.18 20.00
C LYS A 72 5.78 17.77 20.51
N GLY A 73 7.02 17.30 20.27
CA GLY A 73 7.49 15.99 20.71
C GLY A 73 7.45 14.88 19.65
N VAL A 74 7.02 15.17 18.43
CA VAL A 74 7.15 14.24 17.29
C VAL A 74 8.56 14.31 16.72
N ILE A 75 9.16 13.16 16.45
CA ILE A 75 10.44 13.11 15.74
C ILE A 75 10.18 13.30 14.24
N ALA A 76 10.91 14.23 13.61
CA ALA A 76 10.69 14.61 12.21
C ALA A 76 10.77 13.43 11.23
N GLU A 77 11.59 12.43 11.54
CA GLU A 77 11.73 11.20 10.74
C GLU A 77 10.43 10.39 10.65
N TYR A 78 9.54 10.47 11.65
CA TYR A 78 8.26 9.76 11.65
C TYR A 78 7.13 10.51 10.93
N ASP A 79 7.33 11.79 10.59
CA ASP A 79 6.26 12.69 10.15
C ASP A 79 6.47 13.25 8.73
N ARG A 80 7.30 12.57 7.92
CA ARG A 80 7.53 12.92 6.51
C ARG A 80 6.21 12.97 5.74
N LYS A 81 6.08 13.96 4.86
CA LYS A 81 4.95 14.08 3.94
C LYS A 81 4.97 12.92 2.95
N VAL A 82 3.87 12.18 2.89
CA VAL A 82 3.67 11.09 1.93
C VAL A 82 3.11 11.59 0.62
N THR A 83 3.39 10.88 -0.47
CA THR A 83 2.79 11.10 -1.78
C THR A 83 1.55 10.24 -1.98
N TRP A 84 0.65 10.73 -2.83
CA TRP A 84 -0.53 10.04 -3.33
C TRP A 84 -0.58 10.05 -4.86
N ASP A 85 0.45 10.59 -5.51
CA ASP A 85 0.53 10.65 -6.97
C ASP A 85 0.84 9.26 -7.51
N LEU A 86 -0.04 8.76 -8.38
CA LEU A 86 0.07 7.44 -8.97
C LEU A 86 1.43 7.19 -9.64
N LYS A 87 2.03 8.23 -10.23
CA LYS A 87 3.31 8.11 -10.94
C LYS A 87 4.45 7.69 -10.01
N ASP A 88 4.40 8.10 -8.74
CA ASP A 88 5.45 7.81 -7.76
C ASP A 88 5.44 6.32 -7.36
N TYR A 89 4.30 5.67 -7.58
CA TYR A 89 4.09 4.25 -7.28
C TYR A 89 4.35 3.33 -8.48
N GLU A 90 4.48 3.87 -9.70
CA GLU A 90 4.48 3.06 -10.93
C GLU A 90 5.66 2.08 -10.98
N ALA A 91 6.88 2.55 -10.69
CA ALA A 91 8.06 1.68 -10.68
C ALA A 91 7.95 0.57 -9.63
N LEU A 92 7.40 0.88 -8.44
CA LEU A 92 7.20 -0.09 -7.37
C LEU A 92 6.12 -1.11 -7.74
N GLY A 93 5.00 -0.63 -8.30
CA GLY A 93 3.90 -1.44 -8.81
C GLY A 93 4.33 -2.44 -9.88
N GLU A 94 5.09 -1.97 -10.88
CA GLU A 94 5.61 -2.83 -11.95
C GLU A 94 6.59 -3.89 -11.44
N ARG A 95 7.38 -3.56 -10.41
CA ARG A 95 8.26 -4.53 -9.75
C ARG A 95 7.46 -5.56 -8.95
N TRP A 96 6.44 -5.12 -8.22
CA TRP A 96 5.54 -6.00 -7.49
C TRP A 96 4.88 -7.04 -8.42
N GLU A 97 4.31 -6.59 -9.54
CA GLU A 97 3.64 -7.46 -10.52
C GLU A 97 4.59 -8.50 -11.15
N LYS A 98 5.90 -8.23 -11.18
CA LYS A 98 6.93 -9.18 -11.67
C LYS A 98 7.36 -10.20 -10.63
N GLU A 99 7.11 -9.94 -9.34
CA GLU A 99 7.58 -10.80 -8.24
C GLU A 99 6.86 -12.15 -8.21
N HIS A 100 5.57 -12.17 -8.54
CA HIS A 100 4.77 -13.40 -8.58
C HIS A 100 3.55 -13.20 -9.50
N GLU A 101 3.08 -14.28 -10.13
CA GLU A 101 1.91 -14.26 -11.04
C GLU A 101 0.61 -13.78 -10.39
N LEU A 102 0.56 -13.79 -9.06
CA LEU A 102 -0.60 -13.36 -8.27
C LEU A 102 -0.48 -11.89 -7.85
N CYS A 103 0.70 -11.29 -7.91
CA CYS A 103 0.88 -9.91 -7.48
C CYS A 103 0.07 -8.96 -8.36
N ARG A 104 -0.69 -8.07 -7.71
CA ARG A 104 -1.46 -7.01 -8.35
C ARG A 104 -1.17 -5.70 -7.65
N TRP A 105 -1.02 -4.65 -8.46
CA TRP A 105 -0.89 -3.29 -7.97
C TRP A 105 -2.19 -2.52 -8.26
N GLY A 106 -2.73 -1.86 -7.23
CA GLY A 106 -4.00 -1.13 -7.32
C GLY A 106 -3.97 0.04 -8.29
N GLY A 107 -2.80 0.52 -8.69
CA GLY A 107 -2.63 1.49 -9.75
C GLY A 107 -3.16 1.05 -11.12
N ARG A 108 -3.29 -0.27 -11.35
CA ARG A 108 -3.87 -0.85 -12.58
C ARG A 108 -5.40 -1.02 -12.51
N PHE A 109 -6.03 -0.78 -11.36
CA PHE A 109 -7.47 -0.98 -11.20
C PHE A 109 -8.28 0.08 -11.93
N ARG A 110 -9.54 -0.23 -12.26
CA ARG A 110 -10.48 0.73 -12.88
C ARG A 110 -10.60 2.00 -12.02
N ASN A 111 -10.73 1.82 -10.71
CA ASN A 111 -10.62 2.89 -9.73
C ASN A 111 -9.19 2.82 -9.18
N ARG A 112 -8.31 3.67 -9.70
CA ARG A 112 -6.87 3.63 -9.41
C ARG A 112 -6.62 3.81 -7.91
N ASP A 113 -5.82 2.90 -7.35
CA ASP A 113 -5.42 2.89 -5.95
C ASP A 113 -3.91 2.64 -5.85
N GLY A 114 -3.12 3.71 -5.99
CA GLY A 114 -1.67 3.60 -6.12
C GLY A 114 -0.98 3.03 -4.88
N VAL A 115 -1.56 3.22 -3.70
CA VAL A 115 -0.97 2.77 -2.43
C VAL A 115 -1.17 1.27 -2.19
N HIS A 116 -2.07 0.63 -2.95
CA HIS A 116 -2.55 -0.72 -2.67
C HIS A 116 -1.74 -1.80 -3.41
N PHE A 117 -1.26 -2.79 -2.67
CA PHE A 117 -0.52 -3.94 -3.19
C PHE A 117 -1.12 -5.24 -2.64
N SER A 118 -1.40 -6.20 -3.51
CA SER A 118 -2.09 -7.42 -3.11
C SER A 118 -1.69 -8.66 -3.91
N LEU A 119 -2.15 -9.83 -3.43
CA LEU A 119 -2.25 -11.04 -4.25
C LEU A 119 -3.68 -11.21 -4.74
N GLU A 120 -3.84 -11.51 -6.03
CA GLU A 120 -5.12 -11.93 -6.58
C GLU A 120 -5.59 -13.23 -5.92
N HIS A 121 -6.87 -13.27 -5.58
CA HIS A 121 -7.49 -14.44 -5.03
C HIS A 121 -8.98 -14.50 -5.40
N ASN A 122 -9.35 -15.56 -6.14
CA ASN A 122 -10.69 -15.77 -6.69
C ASN A 122 -11.20 -14.59 -7.54
N GLY A 123 -10.34 -14.04 -8.41
CA GLY A 123 -10.68 -12.92 -9.29
C GLY A 123 -10.77 -11.56 -8.59
N VAL A 124 -10.37 -11.48 -7.32
CA VAL A 124 -10.25 -10.21 -6.59
C VAL A 124 -8.78 -9.90 -6.38
N ALA A 125 -8.38 -8.70 -6.82
CA ALA A 125 -7.10 -8.08 -6.52
C ALA A 125 -7.28 -7.11 -5.35
#